data_AF-A0A7H8W562-F1
#
_entry.id   AF-A0A7H8W562-F1
#
_cell.length_a   1.000
_cell.length_b   1.000
_cell.length_c   1.000
_cell.angle_alpha   90.00
_cell.angle_beta   90.00
_cell.angle_gamma   90.00
#
_symmetry.space_group_name_H-M   'P 1'
#
loop_
_entity.id
_entity.type
_entity.pdbx_description
1 polymer ?
#
loop_
_entity_poly.entity_id
_entity_poly.type
_entity_poly.pdbx_seq_one_letter_code
_entity_poly.pdbx_strand_id
1 'polypeptide(L)'
;MIHAKNIHKFYDKLEVLKGVDLHIKKGEIVSIVGASGAGKTTLLQILGTLDKPDHNPDSSLTINGKNVLELQNIKNDNSNQKKAFKIITWLGVFYFISLAVFVLFFRSKIENNIFGYGTWAIILMPSLLLFFYYNRYFKKKSKQDKVLSDFRNLNLGFIFQFHQLLPEFTALENVCIPAHIAGKKTAETEEEARKLLSYLGLSHRINHKPSELSGGEQQRVAVARALINKPDVIFADEPSGNLDTHSAENLHQLFFQLRDEFGQTFVIVTHNEELANMADRKLVMSDGQILN
;
A
#
# COMPACT_ATOMS: atom_id res chain seq x y z
N MET A 1 2.19 -6.99 -19.13
CA MET A 1 1.17 -6.80 -18.06
C MET A 1 1.59 -5.64 -17.18
N ILE A 2 2.76 -5.73 -16.55
CA ILE A 2 3.42 -4.62 -15.85
C ILE A 2 4.52 -4.10 -16.76
N HIS A 3 4.55 -2.79 -16.99
CA HIS A 3 5.61 -2.10 -17.70
C HIS A 3 6.11 -0.96 -16.84
N ALA A 4 7.34 -1.05 -16.37
CA ALA A 4 8.05 0.00 -15.66
C ALA A 4 9.17 0.49 -16.56
N LYS A 5 9.25 1.80 -16.78
CA LYS A 5 10.28 2.43 -17.61
C LYS A 5 10.98 3.52 -16.83
N ASN A 6 12.31 3.52 -16.88
CA ASN A 6 13.17 4.55 -16.32
C ASN A 6 12.82 4.91 -14.86
N ILE A 7 12.69 3.90 -14.01
CA ILE A 7 12.31 4.09 -12.61
C ILE A 7 13.52 4.53 -11.78
N HIS A 8 13.41 5.70 -11.15
CA HIS A 8 14.39 6.22 -10.20
C HIS A 8 13.81 6.34 -8.79
N LYS A 9 14.69 6.19 -7.80
CA LYS A 9 14.33 6.38 -6.40
C LYS A 9 15.52 6.85 -5.58
N PHE A 10 15.31 7.93 -4.83
CA PHE A 10 16.24 8.53 -3.90
C PHE A 10 15.70 8.44 -2.47
N TYR A 11 16.58 8.11 -1.53
CA TYR A 11 16.37 8.37 -0.11
C TYR A 11 17.44 9.35 0.35
N ASP A 12 17.01 10.55 0.72
CA ASP A 12 17.87 11.70 0.98
C ASP A 12 18.80 12.03 -0.20
N LYS A 13 20.08 11.66 -0.11
CA LYS A 13 21.10 11.86 -1.16
C LYS A 13 21.47 10.58 -1.89
N LEU A 14 21.00 9.43 -1.40
CA LEU A 14 21.35 8.12 -1.96
C LEU A 14 20.34 7.73 -3.03
N GLU A 15 20.81 7.56 -4.26
CA GLU A 15 20.02 6.96 -5.34
C GLU A 15 20.03 5.43 -5.20
N VAL A 16 18.87 4.86 -4.86
CA VAL A 16 18.68 3.42 -4.66
C VAL A 16 18.26 2.73 -5.95
N LEU A 17 17.47 3.37 -6.80
CA LEU A 17 17.13 2.88 -8.14
C LEU A 17 17.61 3.89 -9.18
N LYS A 18 18.38 3.42 -10.16
CA LYS A 18 19.13 4.24 -11.12
C LYS A 18 18.65 4.01 -12.55
N GLY A 19 17.37 4.25 -12.81
CA GLY A 19 16.77 4.11 -14.13
C GLY A 19 16.47 2.64 -14.48
N VAL A 20 15.59 2.01 -13.69
CA VAL A 20 15.22 0.60 -13.91
C VAL A 20 14.11 0.48 -14.94
N ASP A 21 14.35 -0.33 -15.96
CA ASP A 21 13.35 -0.79 -16.93
C ASP A 21 12.96 -2.23 -16.64
N LEU A 22 11.66 -2.52 -16.64
CA LEU A 22 11.13 -3.85 -16.38
C LEU A 22 9.83 -4.10 -17.13
N HIS A 23 9.70 -5.30 -17.68
CA HIS A 23 8.44 -5.81 -18.22
C HIS A 23 8.14 -7.21 -17.70
N ILE A 24 6.90 -7.39 -17.21
CA ILE A 24 6.37 -8.66 -16.70
C ILE A 24 5.11 -9.02 -17.48
N LYS A 25 5.07 -10.26 -18.00
CA LYS A 25 3.94 -10.83 -18.73
C LYS A 25 2.88 -11.35 -17.76
N LYS A 26 1.65 -11.51 -18.25
CA LYS A 26 0.57 -12.11 -17.46
C LYS A 26 0.84 -13.62 -17.31
N GLY A 27 0.62 -14.18 -16.11
CA GLY A 27 0.86 -15.60 -15.81
C GLY A 27 2.34 -15.98 -15.73
N GLU A 28 3.22 -15.00 -15.57
CA GLU A 28 4.66 -15.19 -15.44
C GLU A 28 5.07 -15.15 -13.95
N ILE A 29 5.98 -16.03 -13.54
CA ILE A 29 6.69 -15.93 -12.27
C ILE A 29 8.05 -15.30 -12.54
N VAL A 30 8.27 -14.10 -12.01
CA VAL A 30 9.54 -13.37 -12.12
C VAL A 30 10.21 -13.31 -10.76
N SER A 31 11.44 -13.81 -10.66
CA SER A 31 12.28 -13.65 -9.48
C SER A 31 13.24 -12.47 -9.63
N ILE A 32 13.46 -11.73 -8.55
CA ILE A 32 14.39 -10.62 -8.44
C ILE A 32 15.39 -10.96 -7.34
N VAL A 33 16.64 -11.19 -7.73
CA VAL A 33 17.75 -11.51 -6.83
C VAL A 33 18.81 -10.43 -6.85
N GLY A 34 19.79 -10.49 -5.96
CA GLY A 34 20.87 -9.52 -5.89
C GLY A 34 21.38 -9.30 -4.46
N ALA A 35 22.53 -8.65 -4.34
CA ALA A 35 23.14 -8.36 -3.04
C ALA A 35 22.22 -7.57 -2.10
N SER A 36 22.49 -7.64 -0.79
CA SER A 36 21.81 -6.75 0.16
C SER A 36 22.09 -5.29 -0.21
N GLY A 37 21.06 -4.44 -0.19
CA GLY A 37 21.16 -3.04 -0.60
C GLY A 37 21.07 -2.77 -2.12
N ALA A 38 20.93 -3.80 -2.98
CA ALA A 38 20.84 -3.62 -4.43
C ALA A 38 19.55 -2.91 -4.93
N GLY A 39 18.57 -2.65 -4.05
CA GLY A 39 17.31 -1.98 -4.39
C GLY A 39 16.12 -2.91 -4.66
N LYS A 40 16.24 -4.22 -4.42
CA LYS A 40 15.19 -5.24 -4.70
C LYS A 40 13.84 -4.92 -4.07
N THR A 41 13.81 -4.77 -2.75
CA THR A 41 12.58 -4.45 -1.99
C THR A 41 12.01 -3.09 -2.39
N THR A 42 12.86 -2.09 -2.63
CA THR A 42 12.43 -0.77 -3.10
C THR A 42 11.74 -0.86 -4.47
N LEU A 43 12.31 -1.62 -5.41
CA LEU A 43 11.69 -1.87 -6.71
C LEU A 43 10.34 -2.58 -6.55
N LEU A 44 10.29 -3.67 -5.77
CA LEU A 44 9.06 -4.42 -5.50
C LEU A 44 7.97 -3.52 -4.89
N GLN A 45 8.32 -2.67 -3.92
CA GLN A 45 7.39 -1.73 -3.28
C GLN A 45 6.86 -0.67 -4.25
N ILE A 46 7.68 -0.18 -5.17
CA ILE A 46 7.26 0.77 -6.21
C ILE A 46 6.31 0.09 -7.20
N LEU A 47 6.66 -1.09 -7.70
CA LEU A 47 5.80 -1.88 -8.59
C LEU A 47 4.46 -2.23 -7.90
N GLY A 48 4.52 -2.54 -6.61
CA GLY A 48 3.38 -2.82 -5.74
C GLY A 48 2.62 -1.57 -5.27
N THR A 49 3.01 -0.37 -5.68
CA THR A 49 2.34 0.90 -5.31
C THR A 49 2.33 1.21 -3.80
N LEU A 50 3.22 0.57 -3.04
CA LEU A 50 3.46 0.81 -1.61
C LEU A 50 4.40 2.01 -1.42
N ASP A 51 5.29 2.23 -2.37
CA ASP A 51 6.10 3.45 -2.49
C ASP A 51 5.92 4.07 -3.89
N LYS A 52 6.39 5.30 -4.05
CA LYS A 52 6.40 6.05 -5.30
C LYS A 52 7.83 6.21 -5.81
N PRO A 53 8.06 6.18 -7.13
CA PRO A 53 9.33 6.60 -7.68
C PRO A 53 9.48 8.12 -7.53
N ASP A 54 10.71 8.61 -7.66
CA ASP A 54 10.96 10.04 -7.77
C ASP A 54 10.59 10.55 -9.16
N HIS A 55 10.26 11.84 -9.24
CA HIS A 55 9.73 12.43 -10.45
C HIS A 55 10.81 12.50 -11.54
N ASN A 56 10.59 11.74 -12.61
CA ASN A 56 11.35 11.85 -13.86
C ASN A 56 10.35 11.93 -15.03
N PRO A 57 10.45 12.92 -15.93
CA PRO A 57 9.54 13.07 -17.08
C PRO A 57 9.44 11.83 -17.97
N ASP A 58 10.53 11.06 -18.05
CA ASP A 58 10.62 9.86 -18.89
C ASP A 58 10.19 8.58 -18.16
N SER A 59 9.84 8.69 -16.87
CA SER A 59 9.38 7.55 -16.08
C SER A 59 7.93 7.19 -16.39
N SER A 60 7.66 5.89 -16.51
CA SER A 60 6.30 5.38 -16.66
C SER A 60 6.12 4.08 -15.90
N LEU A 61 4.97 3.90 -15.26
CA LEU A 61 4.57 2.64 -14.64
C LEU A 61 3.13 2.33 -15.02
N THR A 62 2.94 1.26 -15.76
CA THR A 62 1.61 0.77 -16.14
C THR A 62 1.38 -0.65 -15.65
N ILE A 63 0.17 -0.90 -15.16
CA ILE A 63 -0.28 -2.24 -14.75
C ILE A 63 -1.63 -2.47 -15.44
N ASN A 64 -1.72 -3.51 -16.27
CA ASN A 64 -2.90 -3.78 -17.10
C ASN A 64 -3.35 -2.57 -17.93
N GLY A 65 -2.38 -1.85 -18.51
CA GLY A 65 -2.61 -0.65 -19.31
C GLY A 65 -3.01 0.60 -18.52
N LYS A 66 -3.26 0.51 -17.21
CA LYS A 66 -3.55 1.67 -16.35
C LYS A 66 -2.26 2.34 -15.90
N ASN A 67 -2.15 3.65 -16.09
CA ASN A 67 -1.02 4.44 -15.60
C ASN A 67 -1.10 4.61 -14.08
N VAL A 68 -0.21 3.93 -13.37
CA VAL A 68 -0.17 3.94 -11.90
C VAL A 68 0.46 5.22 -11.38
N LEU A 69 1.43 5.79 -12.11
CA LEU A 69 2.05 7.05 -11.69
C LEU A 69 1.04 8.17 -11.69
N GLU A 70 0.10 8.21 -12.64
CA GLU A 70 -1.01 9.17 -12.60
C GLU A 70 -1.86 9.00 -11.33
N LEU A 71 -2.23 7.75 -10.98
CA LEU A 71 -2.98 7.46 -9.74
C LEU A 71 -2.23 7.93 -8.48
N GLN A 72 -0.89 7.82 -8.47
CA GLN A 72 -0.03 8.31 -7.40
C GLN A 72 0.15 9.85 -7.42
N ASN A 73 0.29 10.42 -8.62
CA ASN A 73 0.64 11.82 -8.89
C ASN A 73 -0.53 12.78 -8.86
N ILE A 74 -1.77 12.33 -8.64
CA ILE A 74 -2.82 13.24 -8.15
C ILE A 74 -2.33 13.95 -6.85
N LYS A 75 -1.24 13.49 -6.19
CA LYS A 75 -0.56 14.15 -5.06
C LYS A 75 0.30 15.36 -5.46
N ASN A 76 0.81 15.43 -6.69
CA ASN A 76 1.80 16.43 -7.13
C ASN A 76 1.17 17.76 -7.57
N ASP A 77 -0.08 17.75 -8.04
CA ASP A 77 -0.83 18.99 -8.33
C ASP A 77 -1.19 19.77 -7.04
N ASN A 78 -0.88 19.21 -5.86
CA ASN A 78 -1.11 19.84 -4.57
C ASN A 78 0.13 20.56 -4.02
N SER A 79 1.21 20.81 -4.78
CA SER A 79 2.38 21.55 -4.24
C SER A 79 2.00 22.98 -3.83
N ASN A 80 1.30 23.70 -4.71
CA ASN A 80 0.72 25.01 -4.41
C ASN A 80 -0.40 24.91 -3.38
N GLN A 81 -1.23 23.86 -3.43
CA GLN A 81 -2.30 23.65 -2.44
C GLN A 81 -1.74 23.34 -1.03
N LYS A 82 -0.60 22.65 -0.92
CA LYS A 82 0.14 22.39 0.32
C LYS A 82 0.81 23.65 0.85
N LYS A 83 1.41 24.47 -0.02
CA LYS A 83 1.94 25.79 0.37
C LYS A 83 0.81 26.68 0.89
N ALA A 84 -0.29 26.77 0.16
CA ALA A 84 -1.49 27.50 0.57
C ALA A 84 -2.05 26.97 1.90
N PHE A 85 -2.14 25.64 2.08
CA PHE A 85 -2.53 25.04 3.35
C PHE A 85 -1.60 25.47 4.48
N LYS A 86 -0.27 25.36 4.32
CA LYS A 86 0.68 25.80 5.36
C LYS A 86 0.49 27.27 5.73
N ILE A 87 0.34 28.14 4.73
CA ILE A 87 0.12 29.58 4.93
C ILE A 87 -1.19 29.84 5.67
N ILE A 88 -2.30 29.26 5.20
CA ILE A 88 -3.63 29.40 5.80
C ILE A 88 -3.65 28.84 7.23
N THR A 89 -2.92 27.75 7.49
CA THR A 89 -2.76 27.21 8.85
C THR A 89 -2.02 28.18 9.76
N TRP A 90 -0.91 28.76 9.30
CA TRP A 90 -0.16 29.75 10.08
C TRP A 90 -0.97 31.01 10.36
N LEU A 91 -1.68 31.52 9.34
CA LEU A 91 -2.61 32.65 9.49
C LEU A 91 -3.72 32.32 10.48
N GLY A 92 -4.26 31.10 10.43
CA GLY A 92 -5.26 30.62 11.38
C GLY A 92 -4.74 30.58 12.81
N VAL A 93 -3.53 30.06 13.04
CA VAL A 93 -2.90 30.04 14.37
C VAL A 93 -2.72 31.47 14.90
N PHE A 94 -2.19 32.38 14.07
CA PHE A 94 -2.04 33.79 14.43
C PHE A 94 -3.38 34.45 14.77
N TYR A 95 -4.42 34.15 13.99
CA TYR A 95 -5.78 34.60 14.24
C TYR A 95 -6.32 34.12 15.60
N PHE A 96 -6.18 32.84 15.92
CA PHE A 96 -6.64 32.30 17.20
C PHE A 96 -5.88 32.89 18.39
N ILE A 97 -4.57 33.15 18.25
CA ILE A 97 -3.78 33.83 19.28
C ILE A 97 -4.28 35.27 19.47
N SER A 98 -4.46 36.02 18.38
CA SER A 98 -4.98 37.39 18.42
C SER A 98 -6.39 37.45 19.01
N LEU A 99 -7.24 36.48 18.66
CA LEU A 99 -8.59 36.34 19.22
C LEU A 99 -8.56 36.07 20.72
N ALA A 100 -7.68 35.17 21.19
CA ALA A 100 -7.53 34.88 22.61
C ALA A 100 -7.08 36.13 23.39
N VAL A 101 -6.09 36.87 22.86
CA VAL A 101 -5.64 38.15 23.45
C VAL A 101 -6.76 39.18 23.46
N PHE A 102 -7.52 39.31 22.37
CA PHE A 102 -8.67 40.20 22.28
C PHE A 102 -9.73 39.87 23.34
N VAL A 103 -10.11 38.60 23.47
CA VAL A 103 -11.08 38.15 24.48
C VAL A 103 -10.58 38.43 25.90
N LEU A 104 -9.29 38.22 26.19
CA LEU A 104 -8.71 38.52 27.50
C LEU A 104 -8.71 40.02 27.81
N PHE A 105 -8.30 40.87 26.86
CA PHE A 105 -8.19 42.31 27.04
C PHE A 105 -9.57 42.99 27.13
N PHE A 106 -10.54 42.49 26.37
CA PHE A 106 -11.90 43.04 26.32
C PHE A 106 -12.91 42.29 27.21
N ARG A 107 -12.44 41.40 28.09
CA ARG A 107 -13.28 40.57 28.97
C ARG A 107 -14.35 41.39 29.72
N SER A 108 -13.96 42.53 30.30
CA SER A 108 -14.89 43.42 31.02
C SER A 108 -15.97 44.05 30.11
N LYS A 109 -15.63 44.39 28.86
CA LYS A 109 -16.63 44.91 27.90
C LYS A 109 -17.55 43.81 27.34
N ILE A 110 -17.04 42.58 27.26
CA ILE A 110 -17.82 41.40 26.89
C ILE A 110 -18.84 41.06 27.99
N GLU A 111 -18.44 41.06 29.27
CA GLU A 111 -19.32 40.79 30.42
C GLU A 111 -20.45 41.83 30.55
N ASN A 112 -20.20 43.08 30.11
CA ASN A 112 -21.20 44.16 30.08
C ASN A 112 -22.10 44.17 28.82
N ASN A 113 -22.05 43.12 27.99
CA ASN A 113 -22.89 42.95 26.79
C ASN A 113 -22.77 44.09 25.75
N ILE A 114 -21.65 44.81 25.73
CA ILE A 114 -21.40 45.91 24.80
C ILE A 114 -21.22 45.41 23.35
N PHE A 115 -20.78 44.16 23.19
CA PHE A 115 -20.61 43.51 21.90
C PHE A 115 -21.89 42.80 21.48
N GLY A 116 -22.61 43.36 20.50
CA GLY A 116 -23.81 42.75 19.92
C GLY A 116 -23.50 41.52 19.05
N TYR A 117 -24.55 40.79 18.67
CA TYR A 117 -24.46 39.58 17.83
C TYR A 117 -23.68 39.79 16.52
N GLY A 118 -23.76 40.98 15.91
CA GLY A 118 -23.01 41.32 14.70
C GLY A 118 -21.49 41.33 14.89
N THR A 119 -21.00 41.83 16.02
CA THR A 119 -19.55 41.82 16.32
C THR A 119 -19.03 40.41 16.57
N TRP A 120 -19.78 39.57 17.27
CA TRP A 120 -19.43 38.16 17.45
C TRP A 120 -19.44 37.38 16.13
N ALA A 121 -20.40 37.65 15.24
CA ALA A 121 -20.45 37.04 13.93
C ALA A 121 -19.20 37.34 13.10
N ILE A 122 -18.73 38.59 13.10
CA ILE A 122 -17.50 39.01 12.40
C ILE A 122 -16.26 38.33 13.00
N ILE A 123 -16.19 38.21 14.33
CA ILE A 123 -15.06 37.59 15.05
C ILE A 123 -15.04 36.05 14.88
N LEU A 124 -16.17 35.40 14.66
CA LEU A 124 -16.20 33.94 14.48
C LEU A 124 -16.13 33.52 13.00
N MET A 125 -16.42 34.43 12.08
CA MET A 125 -16.44 34.19 10.63
C MET A 125 -15.13 33.60 10.08
N PRO A 126 -13.93 34.10 10.44
CA PRO A 126 -12.68 33.55 9.94
C PRO A 126 -12.43 32.12 10.41
N SER A 127 -12.78 31.79 11.66
CA SER A 127 -12.69 30.43 12.20
C SER A 127 -13.60 29.46 11.43
N LEU A 128 -14.82 29.89 11.10
CA LEU A 128 -15.76 29.10 10.30
C LEU A 128 -15.25 28.87 8.88
N LEU A 129 -14.69 29.90 8.23
CA LEU A 129 -14.06 29.77 6.91
C LEU A 129 -12.85 28.83 6.93
N LEU A 130 -12.01 28.92 7.97
CA LEU A 130 -10.89 28.02 8.17
C LEU A 130 -11.36 26.57 8.29
N PHE A 131 -12.43 26.34 9.07
CA PHE A 131 -13.05 25.03 9.23
C PHE A 131 -13.54 24.45 7.89
N PHE A 132 -14.28 25.24 7.09
CA PHE A 132 -14.73 24.80 5.77
C PHE A 132 -13.56 24.53 4.81
N TYR A 133 -12.54 25.38 4.82
CA TYR A 133 -11.34 25.19 4.01
C TYR A 133 -10.63 23.88 4.37
N TYR A 134 -10.39 23.63 5.66
CA TYR A 134 -9.79 22.39 6.13
C TYR A 134 -10.61 21.17 5.76
N ASN A 135 -11.91 21.20 6.02
CA ASN A 135 -12.79 20.08 5.70
C ASN A 135 -12.74 19.76 4.19
N ARG A 136 -12.78 20.78 3.32
CA ARG A 136 -12.67 20.60 1.88
C ARG A 136 -11.30 20.04 1.47
N TYR A 137 -10.21 20.56 2.05
CA TYR A 137 -8.85 20.09 1.78
C TYR A 137 -8.65 18.62 2.17
N PHE A 138 -9.05 18.24 3.39
CA PHE A 138 -8.93 16.86 3.87
C PHE A 138 -9.84 15.90 3.10
N LYS A 139 -11.06 16.31 2.74
CA LYS A 139 -11.98 15.50 1.93
C LYS A 139 -11.42 15.21 0.53
N LYS A 140 -10.79 16.20 -0.12
CA LYS A 140 -10.12 16.01 -1.43
C LYS A 140 -8.93 15.04 -1.32
N LYS A 141 -8.07 15.22 -0.32
CA LYS A 141 -6.90 14.35 -0.07
C LYS A 141 -7.33 12.90 0.22
N SER A 142 -8.33 12.71 1.09
CA SER A 142 -8.86 11.39 1.44
C SER A 142 -9.45 10.64 0.24
N LYS A 143 -10.20 11.31 -0.63
CA LYS A 143 -10.77 10.69 -1.85
C LYS A 143 -9.68 10.15 -2.78
N GLN A 144 -8.54 10.80 -2.81
CA GLN A 144 -7.46 10.43 -3.71
C GLN A 144 -6.62 9.26 -3.20
N ASP A 145 -6.21 9.28 -1.92
CA ASP A 145 -5.53 8.15 -1.28
C ASP A 145 -6.42 6.89 -1.33
N LYS A 146 -7.74 7.08 -1.34
CA LYS A 146 -8.73 6.03 -1.54
C LYS A 146 -8.66 5.39 -2.93
N VAL A 147 -8.55 6.15 -4.03
CA VAL A 147 -8.49 5.58 -5.40
C VAL A 147 -7.31 4.62 -5.58
N LEU A 148 -6.10 5.03 -5.14
CA LEU A 148 -4.92 4.17 -5.25
C LEU A 148 -5.03 2.95 -4.33
N SER A 149 -5.58 3.12 -3.13
CA SER A 149 -5.76 2.01 -2.19
C SER A 149 -6.81 1.02 -2.67
N ASP A 150 -7.89 1.49 -3.30
CA ASP A 150 -8.92 0.64 -3.92
C ASP A 150 -8.31 -0.13 -5.11
N PHE A 151 -7.52 0.54 -5.94
CA PHE A 151 -6.77 -0.12 -7.02
C PHE A 151 -5.86 -1.22 -6.47
N ARG A 152 -5.07 -0.91 -5.44
CA ARG A 152 -4.17 -1.90 -4.81
C ARG A 152 -4.96 -3.07 -4.23
N ASN A 153 -6.00 -2.82 -3.46
CA ASN A 153 -6.80 -3.85 -2.80
C ASN A 153 -7.50 -4.80 -3.79
N LEU A 154 -7.91 -4.29 -4.95
CA LEU A 154 -8.63 -5.08 -5.96
C LEU A 154 -7.71 -5.81 -6.93
N ASN A 155 -6.55 -5.24 -7.27
CA ASN A 155 -5.74 -5.73 -8.39
C ASN A 155 -4.39 -6.34 -7.93
N LEU A 156 -3.92 -6.06 -6.71
CA LEU A 156 -2.58 -6.44 -6.26
C LEU A 156 -2.65 -7.25 -4.96
N GLY A 157 -1.99 -8.40 -4.93
CA GLY A 157 -1.78 -9.21 -3.72
C GLY A 157 -0.37 -9.02 -3.16
N PHE A 158 -0.20 -9.20 -1.85
CA PHE A 158 1.09 -9.07 -1.17
C PHE A 158 1.36 -10.23 -0.22
N ILE A 159 2.59 -10.74 -0.29
CA ILE A 159 3.15 -11.71 0.63
C ILE A 159 4.49 -11.15 1.09
N PHE A 160 4.74 -11.13 2.40
CA PHE A 160 5.99 -10.62 2.97
C PHE A 160 6.67 -11.73 3.77
N GLN A 161 7.95 -11.55 4.08
CA GLN A 161 8.72 -12.46 4.93
C GLN A 161 8.04 -12.74 6.27
N PHE A 162 7.44 -11.71 6.87
CA PHE A 162 6.52 -11.85 7.99
C PHE A 162 5.10 -11.89 7.44
N HIS A 163 4.32 -12.89 7.83
CA HIS A 163 2.94 -13.12 7.38
C HIS A 163 1.99 -11.93 7.61
N GLN A 164 2.32 -11.00 8.53
CA GLN A 164 1.52 -9.79 8.85
C GLN A 164 0.04 -10.11 9.12
N LEU A 165 -0.24 -11.26 9.73
CA LEU A 165 -1.59 -11.62 10.15
C LEU A 165 -1.95 -10.83 11.41
N LEU A 166 -3.20 -10.41 11.52
CA LEU A 166 -3.72 -9.76 12.71
C LEU A 166 -3.96 -10.83 13.80
N PRO A 167 -3.29 -10.75 14.96
CA PRO A 167 -3.29 -11.82 15.96
C PRO A 167 -4.63 -12.03 16.66
N GLU A 168 -5.48 -11.01 16.70
CA GLU A 168 -6.81 -11.08 17.31
C GLU A 168 -7.83 -11.85 16.47
N PHE A 169 -7.55 -11.99 15.17
CA PHE A 169 -8.45 -12.56 14.18
C PHE A 169 -8.06 -13.99 13.83
N THR A 170 -9.04 -14.81 13.52
CA THR A 170 -8.86 -16.18 13.00
C THR A 170 -8.24 -16.17 11.60
N ALA A 171 -7.80 -17.35 11.12
CA ALA A 171 -7.33 -17.52 9.75
C ALA A 171 -8.40 -17.09 8.73
N LEU A 172 -9.66 -17.47 8.92
CA LEU A 172 -10.77 -17.05 8.06
C LEU A 172 -10.91 -15.52 8.01
N GLU A 173 -11.00 -14.89 9.17
CA GLU A 173 -11.20 -13.44 9.26
C GLU A 173 -10.03 -12.69 8.63
N ASN A 174 -8.79 -13.13 8.86
CA ASN A 174 -7.61 -12.55 8.22
C ASN A 174 -7.70 -12.58 6.69
N VAL A 175 -8.20 -13.68 6.11
CA VAL A 175 -8.38 -13.82 4.66
C VAL A 175 -9.50 -12.93 4.14
N CYS A 176 -10.57 -12.73 4.91
CA CYS A 176 -11.72 -11.93 4.49
C CYS A 176 -11.47 -10.41 4.48
N ILE A 177 -10.51 -9.89 5.26
CA ILE A 177 -10.26 -8.45 5.43
C ILE A 177 -10.18 -7.67 4.10
N PRO A 178 -9.36 -8.05 3.10
CA PRO A 178 -9.24 -7.28 1.86
C PRO A 178 -10.57 -7.20 1.08
N ALA A 179 -11.35 -8.27 1.10
CA ALA A 179 -12.66 -8.32 0.45
C ALA A 179 -13.70 -7.46 1.18
N HIS A 180 -13.70 -7.46 2.51
CA HIS A 180 -14.56 -6.56 3.30
C HIS A 180 -14.19 -5.07 3.10
N ILE A 181 -12.89 -4.74 3.01
CA ILE A 181 -12.44 -3.39 2.67
C ILE A 181 -12.94 -2.97 1.29
N ALA A 182 -13.04 -3.90 0.34
CA ALA A 182 -13.64 -3.67 -0.98
C ALA A 182 -15.18 -3.56 -0.97
N GLY A 183 -15.82 -3.72 0.19
CA GLY A 183 -17.29 -3.67 0.33
C GLY A 183 -18.01 -4.92 -0.18
N LYS A 184 -17.31 -6.05 -0.33
CA LYS A 184 -17.96 -7.33 -0.70
C LYS A 184 -18.82 -7.85 0.45
N LYS A 185 -19.91 -8.54 0.11
CA LYS A 185 -20.84 -9.11 1.11
C LYS A 185 -20.14 -10.17 1.96
N THR A 186 -20.44 -10.19 3.25
CA THR A 186 -19.80 -11.09 4.21
C THR A 186 -19.98 -12.56 3.86
N ALA A 187 -21.21 -13.00 3.58
CA ALA A 187 -21.50 -14.40 3.28
C ALA A 187 -20.71 -14.91 2.06
N GLU A 188 -20.74 -14.17 0.95
CA GLU A 188 -20.00 -14.51 -0.29
C GLU A 188 -18.48 -14.51 -0.05
N THR A 189 -17.99 -13.57 0.78
CA THR A 189 -16.56 -13.46 1.11
C THR A 189 -16.08 -14.64 1.97
N GLU A 190 -16.82 -14.99 3.02
CA GLU A 190 -16.47 -16.13 3.87
C GLU A 190 -16.51 -17.45 3.10
N GLU A 191 -17.47 -17.63 2.20
CA GLU A 191 -17.55 -18.83 1.37
C GLU A 191 -16.29 -18.98 0.49
N GLU A 192 -15.88 -17.91 -0.19
CA GLU A 192 -14.67 -17.93 -1.02
C GLU A 192 -13.40 -18.11 -0.18
N ALA A 193 -13.32 -17.45 0.98
CA ALA A 193 -12.19 -17.59 1.91
C ALA A 193 -12.06 -19.04 2.42
N ARG A 194 -13.17 -19.71 2.73
CA ARG A 194 -13.17 -21.14 3.11
C ARG A 194 -12.70 -22.03 1.97
N LYS A 195 -13.10 -21.75 0.72
CA LYS A 195 -12.62 -22.49 -0.46
C LYS A 195 -11.11 -22.34 -0.63
N LEU A 196 -10.59 -21.10 -0.56
CA LEU A 196 -9.15 -20.83 -0.66
C LEU A 196 -8.36 -21.50 0.47
N LEU A 197 -8.80 -21.36 1.72
CA LEU A 197 -8.14 -22.02 2.85
C LEU A 197 -8.17 -23.54 2.70
N SER A 198 -9.27 -24.11 2.19
CA SER A 198 -9.35 -25.55 1.94
C SER A 198 -8.40 -26.02 0.84
N TYR A 199 -8.32 -25.28 -0.26
CA TYR A 199 -7.36 -25.53 -1.34
C TYR A 199 -5.92 -25.52 -0.83
N LEU A 200 -5.61 -24.62 0.10
CA LEU A 200 -4.29 -24.47 0.73
C LEU A 200 -4.03 -25.45 1.89
N GLY A 201 -4.87 -26.47 2.06
CA GLY A 201 -4.72 -27.51 3.08
C GLY A 201 -4.99 -27.04 4.51
N LEU A 202 -5.72 -25.93 4.68
CA LEU A 202 -6.01 -25.30 5.98
C LEU A 202 -7.46 -25.48 6.45
N SER A 203 -8.22 -26.43 5.88
CA SER A 203 -9.64 -26.64 6.23
C SER A 203 -9.86 -26.87 7.73
N HIS A 204 -8.95 -27.60 8.37
CA HIS A 204 -8.99 -27.90 9.82
C HIS A 204 -8.50 -26.74 10.70
N ARG A 205 -7.94 -25.69 10.10
CA ARG A 205 -7.33 -24.54 10.79
C ARG A 205 -8.11 -23.23 10.62
N ILE A 206 -9.23 -23.24 9.91
CA ILE A 206 -10.00 -22.04 9.55
C ILE A 206 -10.31 -21.11 10.74
N ASN A 207 -10.65 -21.68 11.90
CA ASN A 207 -11.03 -20.93 13.10
C ASN A 207 -9.87 -20.69 14.09
N HIS A 208 -8.64 -21.09 13.75
CA HIS A 208 -7.48 -20.88 14.62
C HIS A 208 -6.95 -19.46 14.46
N LYS A 209 -6.44 -18.90 15.56
CA LYS A 209 -5.69 -17.64 15.57
C LYS A 209 -4.24 -17.86 15.12
N PRO A 210 -3.54 -16.82 14.64
CA PRO A 210 -2.15 -16.93 14.20
C PRO A 210 -1.23 -17.62 15.20
N SER A 211 -1.38 -17.35 16.50
CA SER A 211 -0.57 -17.98 17.57
C SER A 211 -0.72 -19.51 17.68
N GLU A 212 -1.77 -20.08 17.07
CA GLU A 212 -2.08 -21.51 17.09
C GLU A 212 -1.67 -22.20 15.78
N LEU A 213 -1.07 -21.47 14.84
CA LEU A 213 -0.61 -21.94 13.54
C LEU A 213 0.93 -22.00 13.50
N SER A 214 1.48 -23.01 12.82
CA SER A 214 2.90 -23.03 12.46
C SER A 214 3.25 -21.89 11.49
N GLY A 215 4.53 -21.52 11.40
CA GLY A 215 4.98 -20.47 10.48
C GLY A 215 4.58 -20.74 9.02
N GLY A 216 4.70 -21.99 8.57
CA GLY A 216 4.26 -22.40 7.23
C GLY A 216 2.75 -22.29 7.02
N GLU A 217 1.93 -22.66 8.02
CA GLU A 217 0.47 -22.47 7.98
C GLU A 217 0.10 -20.99 7.95
N GLN A 218 0.73 -20.15 8.78
CA GLN A 218 0.51 -18.69 8.78
C GLN A 218 0.83 -18.08 7.40
N GLN A 219 1.91 -18.54 6.76
CA GLN A 219 2.29 -18.04 5.44
C GLN A 219 1.27 -18.47 4.38
N ARG A 220 0.74 -19.70 4.44
CA ARG A 220 -0.38 -20.12 3.56
C ARG A 220 -1.66 -19.31 3.81
N VAL A 221 -1.96 -18.92 5.05
CA VAL A 221 -3.06 -17.97 5.32
C VAL A 221 -2.80 -16.61 4.66
N ALA A 222 -1.56 -16.12 4.70
CA ALA A 222 -1.19 -14.88 4.01
C ALA A 222 -1.34 -14.99 2.48
N VAL A 223 -1.02 -16.16 1.89
CA VAL A 223 -1.28 -16.45 0.45
C VAL A 223 -2.78 -16.42 0.16
N ALA A 224 -3.60 -17.09 0.97
CA ALA A 224 -5.07 -17.07 0.84
C ALA A 224 -5.62 -15.64 0.87
N ARG A 225 -5.13 -14.82 1.82
CA ARG A 225 -5.49 -13.41 1.96
C ARG A 225 -5.09 -12.59 0.73
N ALA A 226 -3.92 -12.85 0.15
CA ALA A 226 -3.50 -12.17 -1.07
C ALA A 226 -4.41 -12.51 -2.27
N LEU A 227 -4.95 -13.74 -2.32
CA LEU A 227 -5.76 -14.24 -3.43
C LEU A 227 -7.25 -13.88 -3.36
N ILE A 228 -7.80 -13.49 -2.20
CA ILE A 228 -9.26 -13.35 -1.99
C ILE A 228 -9.95 -12.40 -2.98
N ASN A 229 -9.25 -11.37 -3.44
CA ASN A 229 -9.78 -10.41 -4.40
C ASN A 229 -9.47 -10.77 -5.86
N LYS A 230 -8.87 -11.94 -6.12
CA LYS A 230 -8.44 -12.42 -7.43
C LYS A 230 -7.52 -11.38 -8.11
N PRO A 231 -6.40 -11.03 -7.45
CA PRO A 231 -5.51 -9.98 -7.96
C PRO A 231 -4.87 -10.39 -9.28
N ASP A 232 -4.54 -9.42 -10.11
CA ASP A 232 -3.84 -9.64 -11.37
C ASP A 232 -2.37 -10.07 -11.16
N VAL A 233 -1.78 -9.63 -10.04
CA VAL A 233 -0.40 -9.91 -9.66
C VAL A 233 -0.25 -10.05 -8.15
N ILE A 234 0.62 -10.97 -7.74
CA ILE A 234 1.08 -11.09 -6.36
C ILE A 234 2.54 -10.66 -6.27
N PHE A 235 2.83 -9.70 -5.40
CA PHE A 235 4.17 -9.30 -5.03
C PHE A 235 4.59 -10.05 -3.76
N ALA A 236 5.75 -10.70 -3.81
CA ALA A 236 6.29 -11.45 -2.69
C ALA A 236 7.69 -10.91 -2.32
N ASP A 237 7.87 -10.51 -1.06
CA ASP A 237 9.17 -10.06 -0.53
C ASP A 237 9.69 -11.09 0.47
N GLU A 238 10.69 -11.88 0.06
CA GLU A 238 11.27 -12.97 0.85
C GLU A 238 10.22 -13.93 1.47
N PRO A 239 9.27 -14.46 0.69
CA PRO A 239 8.08 -15.13 1.22
C PRO A 239 8.37 -16.39 2.07
N SER A 240 9.56 -16.99 1.93
CA SER A 240 9.98 -18.18 2.68
C SER A 240 11.10 -17.91 3.69
N GLY A 241 11.51 -16.66 3.90
CA GLY A 241 12.73 -16.33 4.65
C GLY A 241 12.71 -16.73 6.14
N ASN A 242 11.53 -16.98 6.72
CA ASN A 242 11.36 -17.41 8.12
C ASN A 242 10.83 -18.84 8.27
N LEU A 243 10.83 -19.62 7.19
CA LEU A 243 10.30 -20.98 7.18
C LEU A 243 11.43 -22.02 7.27
N ASP A 244 11.12 -23.18 7.84
CA ASP A 244 11.98 -24.36 7.69
C ASP A 244 12.01 -24.82 6.22
N THR A 245 13.03 -25.58 5.85
CA THR A 245 13.28 -26.01 4.47
C THR A 245 12.06 -26.69 3.82
N HIS A 246 11.40 -27.59 4.55
CA HIS A 246 10.26 -28.33 4.02
C HIS A 246 9.04 -27.42 3.84
N SER A 247 8.74 -26.55 4.80
CA SER A 247 7.67 -25.56 4.65
C SER A 247 7.94 -24.56 3.54
N ALA A 248 9.20 -24.16 3.33
CA ALA A 248 9.62 -23.27 2.26
C ALA A 248 9.39 -23.92 0.89
N GLU A 249 9.84 -25.15 0.69
CA GLU A 249 9.68 -25.88 -0.57
C GLU A 249 8.21 -26.07 -0.94
N ASN A 250 7.37 -26.44 0.04
CA ASN A 250 5.91 -26.55 -0.16
C ASN A 250 5.28 -25.21 -0.59
N LEU A 251 5.73 -24.09 0.01
CA LEU A 251 5.27 -22.76 -0.38
C LEU A 251 5.73 -22.37 -1.79
N HIS A 252 6.96 -22.74 -2.17
CA HIS A 252 7.47 -22.49 -3.51
C HIS A 252 6.65 -23.25 -4.54
N GLN A 253 6.46 -24.56 -4.36
CA GLN A 253 5.63 -25.40 -5.23
C GLN A 253 4.21 -24.86 -5.38
N LEU A 254 3.63 -24.35 -4.29
CA LEU A 254 2.32 -23.72 -4.31
C LEU A 254 2.25 -22.51 -5.25
N PHE A 255 3.29 -21.67 -5.35
CA PHE A 255 3.29 -20.55 -6.30
C PHE A 255 3.20 -21.02 -7.76
N PHE A 256 3.92 -22.10 -8.09
CA PHE A 256 3.88 -22.69 -9.43
C PHE A 256 2.52 -23.34 -9.71
N GLN A 257 1.93 -24.05 -8.75
CA GLN A 257 0.56 -24.57 -8.85
C GLN A 257 -0.45 -23.45 -9.12
N LEU A 258 -0.37 -22.35 -8.37
CA LEU A 258 -1.27 -21.20 -8.56
C LEU A 258 -1.09 -20.55 -9.95
N ARG A 259 0.14 -20.51 -10.47
CA ARG A 259 0.39 -20.05 -11.84
C ARG A 259 -0.19 -21.01 -12.86
N ASP A 260 0.08 -22.30 -12.74
CA ASP A 260 -0.33 -23.34 -13.70
C ASP A 260 -1.86 -23.46 -13.77
N GLU A 261 -2.55 -23.44 -12.61
CA GLU A 261 -3.99 -23.65 -12.53
C GLU A 261 -4.82 -22.37 -12.77
N PHE A 262 -4.37 -21.22 -12.26
CA PHE A 262 -5.13 -19.97 -12.30
C PHE A 262 -4.54 -18.90 -13.22
N GLY A 263 -3.36 -19.14 -13.81
CA GLY A 263 -2.65 -18.13 -14.60
C GLY A 263 -2.19 -16.94 -13.74
N GLN A 264 -1.97 -17.15 -12.44
CA GLN A 264 -1.59 -16.11 -11.51
C GLN A 264 -0.18 -15.59 -11.83
N THR A 265 -0.01 -14.26 -11.86
CA THR A 265 1.30 -13.63 -12.06
C THR A 265 1.99 -13.39 -10.72
N PHE A 266 3.29 -13.67 -10.62
CA PHE A 266 4.08 -13.43 -9.41
C PHE A 266 5.33 -12.60 -9.70
N VAL A 267 5.64 -11.68 -8.79
CA VAL A 267 6.92 -10.96 -8.75
C VAL A 267 7.52 -11.20 -7.37
N ILE A 268 8.64 -11.90 -7.32
CA ILE A 268 9.21 -12.43 -6.09
C ILE A 268 10.60 -11.85 -5.90
N VAL A 269 10.81 -11.09 -4.82
CA VAL A 269 12.16 -10.79 -4.32
C VAL A 269 12.60 -11.94 -3.44
N THR A 270 13.76 -12.52 -3.73
CA THR A 270 14.30 -13.58 -2.87
C THR A 270 15.83 -13.64 -2.84
N HIS A 271 16.35 -14.13 -1.71
CA HIS A 271 17.74 -14.59 -1.54
C HIS A 271 17.88 -16.12 -1.71
N ASN A 272 16.77 -16.84 -1.83
CA ASN A 272 16.78 -18.28 -2.06
C ASN A 272 17.05 -18.57 -3.55
N GLU A 273 18.23 -19.11 -3.86
CA GLU A 273 18.65 -19.43 -5.22
C GLU A 273 17.78 -20.50 -5.88
N GLU A 274 17.26 -21.47 -5.11
CA GLU A 274 16.38 -22.52 -5.62
C GLU A 274 15.08 -21.93 -6.17
N LEU A 275 14.35 -21.16 -5.34
CA LEU A 275 13.14 -20.46 -5.77
C LEU A 275 13.42 -19.52 -6.95
N ALA A 276 14.54 -18.80 -6.90
CA ALA A 276 14.91 -17.88 -7.96
C ALA A 276 15.13 -18.58 -9.31
N ASN A 277 15.75 -19.76 -9.28
CA ASN A 277 16.06 -20.54 -10.48
C ASN A 277 14.86 -21.35 -10.99
N MET A 278 13.85 -21.61 -10.16
CA MET A 278 12.59 -22.22 -10.59
C MET A 278 11.68 -21.25 -11.35
N ALA A 279 11.84 -19.94 -11.17
CA ALA A 279 11.02 -18.92 -11.80
C ALA A 279 11.16 -18.91 -13.34
N ASP A 280 10.12 -18.47 -14.06
CA ASP A 280 10.14 -18.38 -15.52
C ASP A 280 11.24 -17.43 -16.01
N ARG A 281 11.49 -16.36 -15.25
CA ARG A 281 12.61 -15.43 -15.46
C ARG A 281 13.23 -15.01 -14.15
N LYS A 282 14.56 -15.03 -14.12
CA LYS A 282 15.39 -14.51 -13.04
C LYS A 282 16.02 -13.18 -13.45
N LEU A 283 15.79 -12.16 -12.63
CA LEU A 283 16.37 -10.83 -12.80
C LEU A 283 17.40 -10.60 -11.70
N VAL A 284 18.61 -10.24 -12.07
CA VAL A 284 19.68 -9.96 -11.11
C VAL A 284 19.83 -8.46 -10.98
N MET A 285 19.69 -7.94 -9.77
CA MET A 285 19.92 -6.53 -9.46
C MET A 285 21.30 -6.31 -8.86
N SER A 286 21.94 -5.24 -9.29
CA SER A 286 23.17 -4.72 -8.71
C SER A 286 23.16 -3.20 -8.73
N ASP A 287 23.55 -2.58 -7.62
CA ASP A 287 23.71 -1.13 -7.46
C ASP A 287 22.55 -0.28 -8.01
N GLY A 288 21.30 -0.75 -7.86
CA GLY A 288 20.10 -0.03 -8.27
C GLY A 288 19.69 -0.20 -9.73
N GLN A 289 20.30 -1.15 -10.45
CA GLN A 289 19.97 -1.50 -11.83
C GLN A 289 19.72 -3.00 -11.98
N ILE A 290 18.98 -3.39 -13.02
CA ILE A 290 18.85 -4.80 -13.43
C ILE A 290 19.99 -5.09 -14.40
N LEU A 291 20.75 -6.14 -14.14
CA LEU A 291 21.80 -6.63 -15.02
C LEU A 291 21.15 -7.30 -16.23
N ASN A 292 21.61 -6.93 -17.43
CA ASN A 292 21.18 -7.52 -18.69
C ASN A 292 21.77 -8.91 -18.94
#